data_AF-A0AAE3ZZA5-F1
#
_entry.id   AF-A0AAE3ZZA5-F1
#
_cell.length_a   1.000
_cell.length_b   1.000
_cell.length_c   1.000
_cell.angle_alpha   90.00
_cell.angle_beta   90.00
_cell.angle_gamma   90.00
#
_symmetry.space_group_name_H-M   'P 1'
#
loop_
_entity.id
_entity.type
_entity.pdbx_description
1 polymer ?
#
loop_
_entity_poly.entity_id
_entity_poly.type
_entity_poly.pdbx_seq_one_letter_code
_entity_poly.pdbx_strand_id
1 'polypeptide(L)' 'MESVELGRTGMRVSRMIFGAGSIGGVGSPPATRGLGLSAGQGLERLDEAYPPGDSRRRHR' A
#
# COMPACT_ATOMS: atom_id res chain seq x y z
N MET A 1 -5.14 9.58 -10.74
CA MET A 1 -3.97 8.68 -10.78
C MET A 1 -4.08 7.80 -12.02
N GLU A 2 -3.02 7.62 -12.81
CA GLU A 2 -3.05 6.77 -14.01
C GLU A 2 -3.14 5.28 -13.61
N SER A 3 -4.04 4.52 -14.24
CA SER A 3 -4.22 3.08 -13.96
C SER A 3 -3.93 2.20 -15.17
N VAL A 4 -3.30 1.05 -14.94
CA VAL A 4 -2.88 0.07 -15.94
C VAL A 4 -3.35 -1.34 -15.55
N GLU A 5 -3.46 -2.24 -16.52
CA GLU A 5 -3.78 -3.64 -16.23
C GLU A 5 -2.57 -4.37 -15.64
N LEU A 6 -2.79 -5.13 -14.56
CA LEU A 6 -1.76 -5.99 -13.98
C LEU A 6 -1.63 -7.26 -14.83
N GLY A 7 -0.72 -7.26 -15.79
CA GLY A 7 -0.48 -8.40 -16.68
C GLY A 7 -1.71 -8.72 -17.54
N ARG A 8 -2.29 -9.91 -17.35
CA ARG A 8 -3.51 -10.37 -18.04
C ARG A 8 -4.63 -10.72 -17.06
N THR A 9 -4.60 -10.12 -15.87
CA THR A 9 -5.51 -10.48 -14.77
C THR A 9 -6.85 -9.77 -14.85
N GLY A 10 -7.02 -8.78 -15.72
CA GLY A 10 -8.18 -7.88 -15.74
C GLY A 10 -8.22 -6.87 -14.59
N MET A 11 -7.29 -6.93 -13.62
CA MET A 11 -7.22 -5.97 -12.52
C MET A 11 -6.55 -4.68 -12.96
N ARG A 12 -7.20 -3.53 -12.69
CA ARG A 12 -6.59 -2.21 -12.89
C ARG A 12 -5.90 -1.75 -11.61
N VAL A 13 -4.62 -1.43 -11.70
CA VAL A 13 -3.79 -0.92 -10.60
C VAL A 13 -3.22 0.44 -10.96
N SER A 14 -2.86 1.25 -9.95
CA SER A 14 -2.04 2.44 -10.19
C SER A 14 -0.68 2.04 -10.77
N ARG A 15 -0.07 2.92 -11.58
CA ARG A 15 1.33 2.72 -12.04
C ARG A 15 2.36 2.77 -10.91
N MET A 16 1.99 3.34 -9.77
CA MET A 16 2.82 3.33 -8.56
C MET A 16 2.16 2.44 -7.51
N ILE A 17 2.96 1.54 -6.94
CA ILE A 17 2.54 0.61 -5.88
C ILE A 17 3.33 0.96 -4.63
N PHE A 18 2.64 1.05 -3.50
CA PHE A 18 3.28 1.21 -2.20
C PHE A 18 3.70 -0.15 -1.63
N GLY A 19 5.00 -0.36 -1.45
CA GLY A 19 5.54 -1.56 -0.80
C GLY A 19 5.44 -1.46 0.72
N ALA A 20 4.61 -2.29 1.35
CA ALA A 20 4.34 -2.25 2.78
C ALA A 20 5.24 -3.18 3.64
N GLY A 21 6.32 -3.75 3.10
CA GLY A 21 7.15 -4.74 3.81
C GLY A 21 7.83 -4.21 5.09
N SER A 22 8.00 -2.90 5.20
CA SER A 22 8.54 -2.24 6.39
C SER A 22 7.50 -2.00 7.50
N ILE A 23 6.20 -2.20 7.22
CA ILE A 23 5.12 -2.08 8.21
C ILE A 23 5.03 -3.39 8.98
N GLY A 24 5.33 -3.36 10.28
CA GLY A 24 5.32 -4.55 11.14
C GLY A 24 6.46 -5.56 10.86
N GLY A 25 7.25 -5.40 9.80
CA GLY A 25 8.40 -6.25 9.48
C GLY A 25 8.04 -7.69 9.07
N VAL A 26 6.78 -7.95 8.73
CA VAL A 26 6.33 -9.25 8.22
C VAL A 26 6.90 -9.45 6.82
N GLY A 27 7.83 -10.40 6.67
CA GLY A 27 8.58 -10.64 5.43
C GLY A 27 10.00 -10.06 5.42
N SER A 28 10.38 -9.26 6.42
CA SER A 28 11.74 -8.75 6.58
C SER A 28 12.70 -9.82 7.14
N PRO A 29 14.03 -9.66 6.93
CA PRO A 29 15.03 -10.48 7.59
C PRO A 29 14.76 -10.59 9.09
N PRO A 30 14.98 -11.75 9.74
CA PRO A 30 14.73 -11.90 11.17
C PRO A 30 15.40 -10.83 12.03
N ALA A 31 16.60 -10.39 11.64
CA ALA A 31 17.38 -9.34 12.31
C ALA A 31 16.73 -7.95 12.30
N THR A 32 15.73 -7.71 11.43
CA THR A 32 15.08 -6.39 11.29
C THR A 32 13.59 -6.43 11.63
N ARG A 33 13.07 -7.56 12.12
CA ARG A 33 11.69 -7.65 12.63
C ARG A 33 11.52 -6.74 13.84
N GLY A 34 10.43 -5.98 13.86
CA GLY A 34 10.17 -5.01 14.93
C GLY A 34 10.99 -3.71 14.87
N LEU A 35 11.99 -3.62 13.96
CA LEU A 35 12.73 -2.38 13.70
C LEU A 35 12.08 -1.52 12.60
N GLY A 36 10.93 -1.96 12.08
CA GLY A 36 10.15 -1.26 11.06
C GLY A 36 9.20 -0.22 11.65
N LEU A 37 8.27 0.25 10.81
CA LEU A 37 7.21 1.15 11.26
C LEU A 37 6.30 0.42 12.24
N SER A 38 5.92 1.13 13.31
CA SER A 38 4.79 0.71 14.15
C SER A 38 3.51 0.63 13.32
N ALA A 39 2.49 -0.05 13.84
CA ALA A 39 1.20 -0.16 13.15
C ALA A 39 0.60 1.22 12.84
N GLY A 40 0.65 2.18 13.79
CA GLY A 40 0.15 3.53 13.59
C GLY A 40 0.90 4.29 12.49
N GLN A 41 2.23 4.30 12.54
CA GLN A 41 3.05 4.92 11.49
C GLN A 41 2.83 4.27 10.12
N GLY A 42 2.63 2.96 10.09
CA GLY A 42 2.30 2.24 8.85
C GLY A 42 0.98 2.70 8.25
N LEU A 43 -0.06 2.85 9.07
CA LEU A 43 -1.36 3.34 8.63
C LEU A 43 -1.27 4.78 8.10
N GLU A 44 -0.54 5.67 8.77
CA GLU A 44 -0.29 7.03 8.27
C GLU A 44 0.37 7.03 6.89
N ARG A 45 1.35 6.15 6.65
CA ARG A 45 1.98 6.01 5.32
C ARG A 45 1.03 5.46 4.26
N LEU A 46 0.10 4.59 4.63
CA LEU A 46 -0.93 4.09 3.71
C LEU A 46 -1.91 5.19 3.32
N ASP A 47 -2.29 6.04 4.28
CA ASP A 47 -3.14 7.20 4.03
C ASP A 47 -2.42 8.24 3.13
N GLU A 48 -1.12 8.48 3.35
CA GLU A 48 -0.30 9.31 2.45
C GLU A 48 -0.23 8.73 1.02
N ALA A 49 -0.04 7.42 0.91
CA ALA A 49 0.07 6.71 -0.36
C ALA A 49 -1.26 6.65 -1.13
N TYR A 50 -2.38 6.79 -0.43
CA TYR A 50 -3.73 6.86 -0.99
C TYR A 50 -4.30 8.28 -0.83
N PRO A 51 -3.83 9.26 -1.63
CA PRO A 51 -4.31 10.63 -1.49
C PRO A 51 -5.83 10.71 -1.73
N PRO A 52 -6.55 11.60 -1.03
CA PRO A 52 -7.99 11.75 -1.15
C PRO A 52 -8.38 12.19 -2.57
N GLY A 53 -8.64 11.21 -3.42
CA GLY A 53 -8.94 11.41 -4.83
C GLY A 53 -9.86 10.35 -5.45
N ASP A 54 -10.37 9.38 -4.68
CA ASP A 54 -11.37 8.41 -5.17
C ASP A 54 -12.21 7.76 -4.07
N SER A 55 -12.76 8.56 -3.15
CA SER A 55 -13.69 8.10 -2.10
C SER A 55 -15.16 8.02 -2.56
N ARG A 56 -15.47 8.29 -3.84
CA ARG A 56 -16.86 8.28 -4.38
C ARG A 56 -17.32 6.95 -4.99
N ARG A 57 -16.52 5.88 -4.93
CA ARG A 57 -16.85 4.56 -5.50
C ARG A 57 -17.01 3.44 -4.46
N ARG A 58 -17.30 3.75 -3.20
CA ARG A 58 -17.57 2.74 -2.15
C ARG A 58 -19.03 2.66 -1.69
N HIS A 59 -19.95 3.33 -2.39
CA HIS A 59 -21.39 3.10 -2.28
C HIS A 59 -22.06 3.20 -3.66
N ARG A 60 -21.99 2.11 -4.43
CA ARG A 60 -23.03 1.75 -5.40
C ARG A 60 -22.96 0.27 -5.70
#